data_AF-A0A3D3IDJ5-F1
#
_entry.id   AF-A0A3D3IDJ5-F1
#
_cell.length_a   1.000
_cell.length_b   1.000
_cell.length_c   1.000
_cell.angle_alpha   90.00
_cell.angle_beta   90.00
_cell.angle_gamma   90.00
#
_symmetry.space_group_name_H-M   'P 1'
#
loop_
_entity.id
_entity.type
_entity.pdbx_description
1 polymer ?
#
loop_
_entity_poly.entity_id
_entity_poly.type
_entity_poly.pdbx_seq_one_letter_code
_entity_poly.pdbx_strand_id
1 'polypeptide(L)'
;WLENPALSNSLCAILDSNQPGIGHCTTYAHRGMICRLFGFSAKLNKYGSRELISCQVIKTEQPEAFLTAYTETLAGSPTPLMRDFYMKMYAIDWELSQKFYPINTAIKKAIENVLHYYAYREDQGVTIPQ
;
A
#
# COMPACT_ATOMS: atom_id res chain seq x y z
N TRP A 1 23.47 20.72 5.87
CA TRP A 1 23.43 21.86 4.95
C TRP A 1 23.99 21.37 3.62
N LEU A 2 23.10 21.08 2.66
CA LEU A 2 23.22 20.18 1.48
C LEU A 2 22.63 18.80 1.81
N GLU A 3 21.44 18.40 1.38
CA GLU A 3 20.49 18.97 0.42
C GLU A 3 19.09 18.71 0.98
N ASN A 4 18.46 19.78 1.46
CA ASN A 4 17.02 19.85 1.56
C ASN A 4 16.58 20.44 0.21
N PRO A 5 16.27 19.64 -0.83
CA PRO A 5 15.53 20.20 -1.93
C PRO A 5 14.17 20.56 -1.35
N ALA A 6 13.94 21.86 -1.14
CA ALA A 6 12.62 22.39 -0.99
C ALA A 6 11.88 22.05 -2.29
N LEU A 7 11.24 20.87 -2.33
CA LEU A 7 10.36 20.51 -3.41
C LEU A 7 9.11 21.37 -3.21
N SER A 8 9.08 22.49 -3.92
CA SER A 8 7.82 23.13 -4.27
C SER A 8 6.85 22.05 -4.76
N ASN A 9 5.61 22.07 -4.26
CA ASN A 9 4.55 21.07 -4.42
C ASN A 9 4.68 19.77 -3.60
N SER A 10 4.02 19.77 -2.45
CA SER A 10 3.69 18.65 -1.56
C SER A 10 2.68 17.65 -2.18
N LEU A 11 2.87 17.24 -3.43
CA LEU A 11 2.01 16.28 -4.13
C LEU A 11 2.76 14.97 -4.35
N CYS A 12 2.03 13.84 -4.31
CA CYS A 12 2.58 12.52 -4.60
C CYS A 12 3.05 12.47 -6.05
N ALA A 13 4.22 11.90 -6.33
CA ALA A 13 4.78 11.82 -7.68
C ALA A 13 3.91 10.99 -8.66
N ILE A 14 3.04 10.12 -8.14
CA ILE A 14 2.12 9.26 -8.90
C ILE A 14 0.70 9.89 -8.96
N LEU A 15 0.53 11.10 -8.43
CA LEU A 15 -0.75 11.80 -8.48
C LEU A 15 -0.98 12.40 -9.86
N ASP A 16 -2.13 12.10 -10.48
CA ASP A 16 -2.63 12.85 -11.63
C ASP A 16 -3.34 14.11 -11.11
N SER A 17 -2.73 15.27 -11.33
CA SER A 17 -3.28 16.57 -10.91
C SER A 17 -4.26 17.15 -11.93
N ASN A 18 -4.42 16.53 -13.10
CA ASN A 18 -5.14 17.12 -14.23
C ASN A 18 -6.63 16.76 -14.28
N GLN A 19 -7.08 15.88 -13.39
CA GLN A 19 -8.48 15.47 -13.29
C GLN A 19 -9.15 16.08 -12.04
N PRO A 20 -10.36 16.63 -12.14
CA PRO A 20 -11.15 17.01 -10.98
C PRO A 20 -11.73 15.75 -10.31
N GLY A 21 -11.57 15.61 -8.98
CA GLY A 21 -12.09 14.47 -8.21
C GLY A 21 -11.22 14.05 -7.02
N ILE A 22 -11.63 13.01 -6.29
CA ILE A 22 -10.90 12.44 -5.14
C ILE A 22 -10.33 11.08 -5.56
N GLY A 23 -9.00 10.91 -5.54
CA GLY A 23 -8.36 9.60 -5.71
C GLY A 23 -7.54 9.37 -6.99
N HIS A 24 -6.80 10.39 -7.45
CA HIS A 24 -6.10 10.37 -8.73
C HIS A 24 -4.72 9.71 -8.71
N CYS A 25 -4.64 8.42 -8.44
CA CYS A 25 -3.39 7.67 -8.66
C CYS A 25 -3.31 7.28 -10.14
N THR A 26 -2.29 7.71 -10.87
CA THR A 26 -2.05 7.26 -12.27
C THR A 26 -1.92 5.74 -12.34
N THR A 27 -1.45 5.14 -11.25
CA THR A 27 -1.24 3.70 -11.11
C THR A 27 -2.26 3.10 -10.13
N TYR A 28 -3.55 3.22 -10.44
CA TYR A 28 -4.60 2.71 -9.56
C TYR A 28 -4.50 1.19 -9.33
N ALA A 29 -4.17 0.42 -10.37
CA ALA A 29 -4.07 -1.04 -10.32
C ALA A 29 -3.05 -1.54 -9.28
N HIS A 30 -1.94 -0.82 -9.09
CA HIS A 30 -0.88 -1.21 -8.15
C HIS A 30 -0.95 -0.48 -6.80
N ARG A 31 -1.99 0.34 -6.58
CA ARG A 31 -2.18 1.11 -5.33
C ARG A 31 -2.22 0.23 -4.07
N GLY A 32 -2.70 -1.01 -4.20
CA GLY A 32 -2.75 -1.99 -3.11
C GLY A 32 -1.36 -2.30 -2.52
N MET A 33 -0.33 -2.27 -3.38
CA MET A 33 1.06 -2.49 -3.00
C MET A 33 1.76 -1.18 -2.60
N ILE A 34 1.30 -0.04 -3.12
CA ILE A 34 2.00 1.25 -2.99
C ILE A 34 1.48 2.10 -1.82
N CYS A 35 0.15 2.24 -1.65
CA CYS A 35 -0.40 3.29 -0.76
C CYS A 35 -1.38 2.81 0.30
N ARG A 36 -2.11 1.71 0.10
CA ARG A 36 -3.15 1.25 1.04
C ARG A 36 -3.36 -0.25 0.90
N LEU A 37 -3.29 -0.97 2.01
CA LEU A 37 -3.72 -2.36 2.11
C LEU A 37 -5.20 -2.45 1.66
N PHE A 38 -5.39 -2.98 0.45
CA PHE A 38 -6.59 -3.44 -0.27
C PHE A 38 -7.98 -2.81 -0.06
N GLY A 39 -8.71 -2.75 -1.18
CA GLY A 39 -10.05 -2.15 -1.33
C GLY A 39 -11.14 -2.67 -0.39
N PHE A 40 -10.93 -3.83 0.24
CA PHE A 40 -11.65 -4.26 1.43
C PHE A 40 -10.69 -4.95 2.42
N SER A 41 -10.85 -4.70 3.71
CA SER A 41 -10.12 -5.38 4.79
C SER A 41 -10.91 -5.31 6.08
N ALA A 42 -10.64 -6.21 7.01
CA ALA A 42 -11.16 -6.09 8.38
C ALA A 42 -10.11 -5.44 9.28
N LYS A 43 -10.55 -4.55 10.17
CA LYS A 43 -9.78 -4.13 11.35
C LYS A 43 -10.40 -4.73 12.61
N LEU A 44 -9.61 -4.84 13.65
CA LEU A 44 -10.13 -5.15 14.98
C LEU A 44 -10.40 -3.85 15.73
N ASN A 45 -11.58 -3.77 16.33
CA ASN A 45 -11.87 -2.72 17.29
C ASN A 45 -11.23 -3.07 18.65
N LYS A 46 -11.19 -2.10 19.58
CA LYS A 46 -10.66 -2.25 20.94
C LYS A 46 -11.34 -3.37 21.75
N TYR A 47 -12.57 -3.74 21.36
CA TYR A 47 -13.34 -4.84 21.97
C TYR A 47 -13.09 -6.20 21.29
N GLY A 48 -12.17 -6.28 20.33
CA GLY A 48 -11.87 -7.53 19.61
C GLY A 48 -12.86 -7.90 18.50
N SER A 49 -13.86 -7.08 18.23
CA SER A 49 -14.80 -7.27 17.11
C SER A 49 -14.15 -6.89 15.77
N ARG A 50 -14.47 -7.65 14.72
CA ARG A 50 -14.02 -7.39 13.34
C ARG A 50 -14.94 -6.36 12.69
N GLU A 51 -14.37 -5.28 12.18
CA GLU A 51 -15.08 -4.26 11.42
C GLU A 51 -14.58 -4.23 9.98
N LEU A 52 -15.51 -4.36 9.03
CA LEU A 52 -15.21 -4.29 7.60
C LEU A 52 -14.93 -2.84 7.19
N ILE A 53 -13.75 -2.62 6.61
CA ILE A 53 -13.32 -1.40 5.94
C ILE A 53 -13.37 -1.67 4.43
N SER A 54 -14.08 -0.83 3.68
CA SER A 54 -14.10 -0.88 2.22
C SER A 54 -13.98 0.52 1.61
N CYS A 55 -13.61 0.60 0.34
CA CYS A 55 -13.61 1.87 -0.37
C CYS A 55 -15.04 2.41 -0.57
N GLN A 56 -15.17 3.73 -0.71
CA GLN A 56 -16.46 4.38 -0.91
C GLN A 56 -17.17 3.89 -2.18
N VAL A 57 -16.40 3.63 -3.25
CA VAL A 57 -16.91 3.13 -4.53
C VAL A 57 -17.65 1.79 -4.35
N ILE A 58 -17.09 0.83 -3.60
CA ILE A 58 -17.75 -0.45 -3.32
C ILE A 58 -19.06 -0.24 -2.55
N LYS A 59 -19.07 0.70 -1.60
CA LYS A 59 -20.29 1.01 -0.83
C LYS A 59 -21.40 1.62 -1.69
N THR A 60 -21.04 2.39 -2.73
CA THR A 60 -22.00 3.07 -3.60
C THR A 60 -22.44 2.23 -4.79
N GLU A 61 -21.52 1.52 -5.44
CA GLU A 61 -21.80 0.76 -6.67
C GLU A 61 -22.28 -0.66 -6.38
N GLN A 62 -21.91 -1.24 -5.23
CA GLN A 62 -22.20 -2.63 -4.88
C GLN A 62 -22.73 -2.78 -3.44
N PRO A 63 -23.90 -2.19 -3.12
CA PRO A 63 -24.43 -2.19 -1.75
C PRO A 63 -24.80 -3.59 -1.25
N GLU A 64 -25.33 -4.46 -2.11
CA GLU A 64 -25.76 -5.82 -1.73
C GLU A 64 -24.56 -6.71 -1.36
N ALA A 65 -23.50 -6.68 -2.17
CA ALA A 65 -22.26 -7.40 -1.88
C ALA A 65 -21.59 -6.87 -0.60
N PHE A 66 -21.64 -5.55 -0.37
CA PHE A 66 -21.12 -4.94 0.85
C PHE A 66 -21.89 -5.40 2.10
N LEU A 67 -23.22 -5.43 2.05
CA LEU A 67 -24.04 -5.89 3.18
C LEU A 67 -23.78 -7.35 3.51
N THR A 68 -23.66 -8.21 2.50
CA THR A 68 -23.33 -9.63 2.67
C THR A 68 -21.95 -9.80 3.31
N ALA A 69 -20.94 -9.10 2.79
CA ALA A 69 -19.59 -9.15 3.38
C ALA A 69 -19.55 -8.59 4.82
N TYR A 70 -20.39 -7.60 5.12
CA TYR A 70 -20.49 -7.01 6.46
C TYR A 70 -21.09 -7.98 7.48
N THR A 71 -22.19 -8.66 7.14
CA THR A 71 -22.82 -9.65 8.02
C THR A 71 -21.91 -10.86 8.23
N GLU A 72 -21.25 -11.33 7.18
CA GLU A 72 -20.27 -12.42 7.28
C GLU A 72 -19.06 -12.05 8.14
N THR A 73 -18.55 -10.82 8.01
CA THR A 73 -17.43 -10.35 8.83
C THR A 73 -17.81 -10.29 10.31
N LEU A 74 -19.05 -9.88 10.63
CA LEU A 74 -19.59 -9.90 12.00
C LEU A 74 -19.81 -11.33 12.51
N ALA A 75 -20.24 -12.26 11.65
CA ALA A 75 -20.42 -13.67 11.98
C ALA A 75 -19.09 -14.42 12.21
N GLY A 76 -17.95 -13.79 11.92
CA GLY A 76 -16.62 -14.34 12.18
C GLY A 76 -15.97 -15.03 10.98
N SER A 77 -16.51 -14.86 9.77
CA SER A 77 -15.92 -15.37 8.53
C SER A 77 -14.46 -14.92 8.35
N PRO A 78 -13.63 -15.68 7.60
CA PRO A 78 -12.21 -15.39 7.40
C PRO A 78 -11.98 -14.18 6.49
N THR A 79 -12.31 -12.99 6.97
CA THR A 79 -12.02 -11.71 6.30
C THR A 79 -10.55 -11.33 6.54
N PRO A 80 -9.81 -10.87 5.50
CA PRO A 80 -8.42 -10.46 5.64
C PRO A 80 -8.24 -9.35 6.67
N LEU A 81 -7.53 -9.64 7.76
CA LEU A 81 -7.23 -8.68 8.82
C LEU A 81 -5.97 -7.89 8.51
N MET A 82 -6.07 -6.56 8.52
CA MET A 82 -4.97 -5.66 8.20
C MET A 82 -3.71 -5.95 9.03
N ARG A 83 -3.87 -6.14 10.34
CA ARG A 83 -2.74 -6.45 11.25
C ARG A 83 -1.98 -7.70 10.84
N ASP A 84 -2.69 -8.73 10.34
CA ASP A 84 -2.09 -10.03 10.07
C ASP A 84 -1.16 -9.93 8.84
N PHE A 85 -1.53 -9.10 7.86
CA PHE A 85 -0.64 -8.79 6.73
C PHE A 85 0.57 -7.96 7.14
N TYR A 86 0.39 -6.98 8.04
CA TYR A 86 1.54 -6.25 8.60
C TYR A 86 2.51 -7.20 9.33
N MET A 87 1.99 -8.13 10.14
CA MET A 87 2.82 -9.13 10.82
C MET A 87 3.55 -10.05 9.82
N LYS A 88 2.90 -10.44 8.71
CA LYS A 88 3.56 -11.18 7.63
C LYS A 88 4.67 -10.37 6.96
N MET A 89 4.48 -9.06 6.74
CA MET A 89 5.54 -8.20 6.19
C MET A 89 6.73 -8.08 7.14
N TYR A 90 6.48 -7.91 8.45
CA TYR A 90 7.53 -7.93 9.46
C TYR A 90 8.33 -9.23 9.49
N ALA A 91 7.70 -10.37 9.17
CA ALA A 91 8.37 -11.66 9.09
C ALA A 91 9.27 -11.81 7.84
N ILE A 92 8.98 -11.07 6.76
CA ILE A 92 9.81 -11.05 5.54
C ILE A 92 11.04 -10.19 5.76
N ASP A 93 10.83 -8.94 6.15
CA ASP A 93 11.90 -7.98 6.41
C ASP A 93 11.50 -7.06 7.55
N TRP A 94 12.16 -7.24 8.70
CA TRP A 94 11.90 -6.45 9.89
C TRP A 94 12.34 -4.99 9.72
N GLU A 95 13.49 -4.74 9.10
CA GLU A 95 14.09 -3.41 9.03
C GLU A 95 13.31 -2.49 8.09
N LEU A 96 12.95 -2.99 6.91
CA LEU A 96 12.18 -2.25 5.92
C LEU A 96 10.71 -2.07 6.35
N SER A 97 10.13 -3.05 7.05
CA SER A 97 8.73 -2.98 7.48
C SER A 97 8.50 -2.11 8.72
N GLN A 98 9.55 -1.81 9.50
CA GLN A 98 9.44 -1.00 10.72
C GLN A 98 9.29 0.49 10.44
N LYS A 99 9.90 1.00 9.35
CA LYS A 99 9.98 2.44 9.08
C LYS A 99 8.96 2.85 8.02
N PHE A 100 7.95 3.61 8.44
CA PHE A 100 7.00 4.23 7.52
C PHE A 100 7.56 5.55 6.98
N TYR A 101 7.64 5.64 5.65
CA TYR A 101 8.09 6.83 4.94
C TYR A 101 6.95 7.48 4.15
N PRO A 102 6.97 8.81 3.93
CA PRO A 102 6.14 9.43 2.92
C PRO A 102 6.35 8.76 1.56
N ILE A 103 5.30 8.65 0.76
CA ILE A 103 5.30 7.88 -0.49
C ILE A 103 6.47 8.22 -1.43
N ASN A 104 6.77 9.50 -1.62
CA ASN A 104 7.86 9.94 -2.50
C ASN A 104 9.22 9.45 -1.96
N THR A 105 9.41 9.49 -0.64
CA THR A 105 10.62 9.00 0.02
C THR A 105 10.70 7.48 -0.02
N ALA A 106 9.57 6.80 0.17
CA ALA A 106 9.50 5.33 0.09
C ALA A 106 9.88 4.83 -1.30
N ILE A 107 9.36 5.47 -2.35
CA ILE A 107 9.67 5.13 -3.75
C ILE A 107 11.17 5.33 -4.02
N LYS A 108 11.73 6.48 -3.62
CA LYS A 108 13.17 6.75 -3.79
C LYS A 108 14.03 5.66 -3.15
N LYS A 109 13.74 5.30 -1.88
CA LYS A 109 14.46 4.25 -1.16
C LYS A 109 14.29 2.87 -1.79
N ALA A 110 13.10 2.55 -2.29
CA ALA A 110 12.86 1.29 -2.97
C ALA A 110 13.71 1.16 -4.25
N ILE A 111 13.77 2.22 -5.05
CA ILE A 111 14.62 2.26 -6.26
C ILE A 111 16.10 2.15 -5.89
N GLU A 112 16.56 2.91 -4.89
CA GLU A 112 17.95 2.82 -4.40
C GLU A 112 18.32 1.40 -3.97
N ASN A 113 17.42 0.70 -3.26
CA ASN A 113 17.67 -0.67 -2.80
C ASN A 113 17.72 -1.68 -3.96
N VAL A 114 16.82 -1.56 -4.94
CA VAL A 114 16.81 -2.42 -6.13
C VAL A 114 18.06 -2.18 -6.99
N LEU A 115 18.44 -0.91 -7.21
CA LEU A 115 19.66 -0.58 -7.95
C LEU A 115 20.91 -1.07 -7.23
N HIS A 116 20.98 -0.91 -5.91
CA HIS A 116 22.06 -1.47 -5.10
C HIS A 116 22.12 -2.99 -5.25
N TYR A 117 20.98 -3.68 -5.17
CA TYR A 117 20.92 -5.12 -5.35
C TYR A 117 21.47 -5.58 -6.71
N TYR A 118 21.14 -4.90 -7.81
CA TYR A 118 21.66 -5.25 -9.14
C TYR A 118 23.14 -4.89 -9.29
N ALA A 119 23.56 -3.71 -8.84
CA ALA A 119 24.95 -3.26 -8.96
C ALA A 119 25.94 -4.21 -8.25
N TYR A 120 25.57 -4.77 -7.10
CA TYR A 120 26.41 -5.72 -6.37
C TYR A 120 26.21 -7.18 -6.80
N ARG A 121 25.21 -7.50 -7.63
CA ARG A 121 24.99 -8.86 -8.18
C ARG A 121 25.56 -9.07 -9.58
N GLU A 122 25.89 -8.01 -10.32
CA GLU A 122 26.56 -8.15 -11.62
C GLU A 122 27.94 -8.83 -11.52
N ASP A 123 28.58 -8.83 -10.34
CA ASP A 123 29.80 -9.63 -10.06
C ASP A 123 29.52 -11.14 -9.93
N GLN A 124 28.26 -11.57 -10.03
CA GLN A 124 27.83 -12.98 -10.00
C GLN A 124 27.15 -13.43 -11.31
N GLY A 125 27.52 -12.81 -12.44
CA GLY A 125 27.29 -13.38 -13.78
C GLY A 125 25.84 -13.45 -14.27
N VAL A 126 24.95 -12.57 -13.81
CA VAL A 126 23.56 -12.51 -14.29
C VAL A 126 23.43 -11.43 -15.37
N THR A 127 23.24 -11.86 -16.62
CA THR A 127 22.97 -10.97 -17.77
C THR A 127 21.55 -10.41 -17.71
N ILE A 128 21.42 -9.07 -17.75
CA ILE A 128 20.13 -8.39 -17.85
C ILE A 128 19.61 -8.54 -19.30
N PRO A 129 18.43 -9.16 -19.54
CA PRO A 129 17.84 -9.14 -20.87
C PRO A 129 17.40 -7.71 -21.21
N GLN A 130 17.85 -7.24 -22.38
CA GLN A 130 17.46 -5.96 -22.97
C GLN A 130 15.99 -5.92 -23.36
#